data_AF-A0A9C9BVJ6-F1
#
_entry.id   AF-A0A9C9BVJ6-F1
#
_cell.length_a   1.000
_cell.length_b   1.000
_cell.length_c   1.000
_cell.angle_alpha   90.00
_cell.angle_beta   90.00
_cell.angle_gamma   90.00
#
_symmetry.space_group_name_H-M   'P 1'
#
loop_
_entity.id
_entity.type
_entity.pdbx_description
1 polymer ?
#
loop_
_entity_poly.entity_id
_entity_poly.type
_entity_poly.pdbx_seq_one_letter_code
_entity_poly.pdbx_strand_id
1 'polypeptide(L)'
;MTDRWKTLLAAILFVLAVLLPWAALALGWYRWGLEQGLWLGAGTLLVLLLAAAALLWRLDTVSWLAASLPYLSGSAYTLLPDLLPGPTDDAAFSLFGAVLSALLARRRAGNLPRWVWVVLLAVALYPLAGGFLPGIVDEGAVELVGYLLFLLAMRNGGEAAE
;
A
#
# COMPACT_ATOMS: atom_id res chain seq x y z
N MET A 1 14.07 6.22 -19.37
CA MET A 1 12.67 5.76 -19.25
C MET A 1 11.84 6.91 -18.70
N THR A 2 10.69 7.23 -19.30
CA THR A 2 9.86 8.36 -18.86
C THR A 2 9.14 8.03 -17.55
N ASP A 3 8.73 9.06 -16.80
CA ASP A 3 7.98 8.90 -15.54
C ASP A 3 6.64 8.18 -15.72
N ARG A 4 6.02 8.32 -16.90
CA ARG A 4 4.81 7.56 -17.27
C ARG A 4 5.06 6.04 -17.25
N TRP A 5 6.16 5.61 -17.86
CA TRP A 5 6.55 4.19 -17.88
C TRP A 5 6.95 3.68 -16.50
N LYS A 6 7.67 4.47 -15.69
CA LYS A 6 8.00 4.13 -14.30
C LYS A 6 6.72 3.94 -13.47
N THR A 7 5.74 4.83 -13.61
CA THR A 7 4.46 4.76 -12.91
C THR A 7 3.64 3.55 -13.34
N LEU A 8 3.54 3.29 -14.66
CA LEU A 8 2.85 2.10 -15.17
C LEU A 8 3.51 0.81 -14.67
N LEU A 9 4.83 0.72 -14.73
CA LEU A 9 5.57 -0.44 -14.25
C LEU A 9 5.40 -0.63 -12.74
N ALA A 10 5.41 0.45 -11.96
CA ALA A 10 5.10 0.39 -10.53
C ALA A 10 3.67 -0.10 -10.28
N ALA A 11 2.68 0.37 -11.03
CA ALA A 11 1.30 -0.10 -10.93
C ALA A 11 1.19 -1.61 -11.23
N ILE A 12 1.85 -2.08 -12.30
CA ILE A 12 1.92 -3.50 -12.63
C ILE A 12 2.58 -4.28 -11.49
N LEU A 13 3.69 -3.79 -10.95
CA LEU A 13 4.39 -4.45 -9.83
C LEU A 13 3.53 -4.51 -8.57
N PHE A 14 2.73 -3.48 -8.25
CA PHE A 14 1.79 -3.54 -7.12
C PHE A 14 0.68 -4.57 -7.35
N VAL A 15 0.12 -4.64 -8.56
CA VAL A 15 -0.85 -5.69 -8.91
C VAL A 15 -0.23 -7.08 -8.79
N LEU A 16 1.00 -7.26 -9.27
CA LEU A 16 1.73 -8.52 -9.12
C LEU A 16 2.11 -8.80 -7.66
N ALA A 17 2.43 -7.77 -6.87
CA ALA A 17 2.70 -7.91 -5.44
C ALA A 17 1.46 -8.41 -4.68
N VAL A 18 0.26 -8.10 -5.17
CA VAL A 18 -0.98 -8.66 -4.63
C VAL A 18 -1.17 -10.11 -5.10
N LEU A 19 -0.98 -10.42 -6.38
CA LEU A 19 -1.37 -11.71 -6.95
C LEU A 19 -0.31 -12.83 -6.83
N LEU A 20 0.96 -12.53 -7.09
CA LEU A 20 2.01 -13.55 -7.17
C LEU A 20 2.39 -14.18 -5.83
N PRO A 21 2.32 -13.50 -4.67
CA PRO A 21 2.57 -14.15 -3.38
C PRO A 21 1.66 -15.35 -3.11
N TRP A 22 0.39 -15.29 -3.54
CA TRP A 22 -0.54 -16.41 -3.44
C TRP A 22 -0.13 -17.60 -4.30
N ALA A 23 0.31 -17.33 -5.54
CA ALA A 23 0.83 -18.37 -6.41
C ALA A 23 2.13 -18.98 -5.87
N ALA A 24 3.02 -18.16 -5.31
CA ALA A 24 4.26 -18.60 -4.68
C ALA A 24 4.01 -19.42 -3.41
N LEU A 25 3.02 -19.01 -2.60
CA LEU A 25 2.57 -19.77 -1.44
C LEU A 25 2.01 -21.12 -1.85
N ALA A 26 1.08 -21.15 -2.81
CA ALA A 26 0.48 -22.39 -3.28
C ALA A 26 1.53 -23.36 -3.86
N LEU A 27 2.46 -22.84 -4.67
CA LEU A 27 3.56 -23.63 -5.21
C LEU A 27 4.48 -24.17 -4.11
N GLY A 28 4.85 -23.32 -3.16
CA GLY A 28 5.74 -23.70 -2.07
C GLY A 28 5.11 -24.71 -1.12
N TRP A 29 3.83 -24.53 -0.81
CA TRP A 29 3.04 -25.50 -0.05
C TRP A 29 3.00 -26.85 -0.77
N TYR A 30 2.65 -26.85 -2.06
CA TYR A 30 2.56 -28.08 -2.85
C TYR A 30 3.89 -28.85 -2.95
N ARG A 31 5.03 -28.14 -3.01
CA ARG A 31 6.35 -28.75 -3.24
C ARG A 31 7.13 -29.08 -1.98
N TRP A 32 7.07 -28.23 -0.96
CA TRP A 32 8.00 -28.25 0.16
C TRP A 32 7.33 -28.16 1.53
N GLY A 33 6.02 -27.87 1.60
CA GLY A 33 5.26 -27.72 2.85
C GLY A 33 4.81 -26.29 3.10
N LEU A 34 3.86 -26.13 4.03
CA LEU A 34 3.19 -24.85 4.30
C LEU A 34 4.19 -23.76 4.71
N GLU A 35 5.15 -24.10 5.58
CA GLU A 35 6.16 -23.14 6.06
C GLU A 35 6.99 -22.55 4.90
N GLN A 36 7.48 -23.40 4.00
CA GLN A 36 8.24 -22.97 2.82
C GLN A 36 7.36 -22.18 1.85
N GLY A 37 6.07 -22.54 1.74
CA GLY A 37 5.05 -21.75 1.05
C GLY A 37 4.93 -20.34 1.60
N LEU A 38 4.78 -20.18 2.92
CA LEU A 38 4.70 -18.87 3.57
C LEU A 38 5.94 -18.01 3.30
N TRP A 39 7.14 -18.59 3.43
CA TRP A 39 8.39 -17.87 3.13
C TRP A 39 8.51 -17.45 1.66
N LEU A 40 8.09 -18.31 0.73
CA LEU A 40 8.08 -17.99 -0.70
C LEU A 40 7.06 -16.90 -1.04
N GLY A 41 5.86 -16.96 -0.46
CA GLY A 41 4.84 -15.93 -0.59
C GLY A 41 5.33 -14.58 -0.06
N ALA A 42 5.78 -14.54 1.20
CA ALA A 42 6.29 -13.33 1.83
C ALA A 42 7.52 -12.74 1.11
N GLY A 43 8.46 -13.59 0.65
CA GLY A 43 9.61 -13.14 -0.13
C GLY A 43 9.22 -12.53 -1.47
N THR A 44 8.26 -13.15 -2.18
CA THR A 44 7.73 -12.63 -3.45
C THR A 44 7.04 -11.29 -3.26
N LEU A 45 6.23 -11.17 -2.20
CA LEU A 45 5.54 -9.93 -1.81
C LEU A 45 6.56 -8.82 -1.60
N LEU A 46 7.54 -9.07 -0.73
CA LEU A 46 8.55 -8.08 -0.33
C LEU A 46 9.38 -7.60 -1.53
N VAL A 47 9.84 -8.52 -2.39
CA VAL A 47 10.64 -8.16 -3.57
C VAL A 47 9.86 -7.27 -4.53
N LEU A 48 8.61 -7.62 -4.84
CA LEU A 48 7.78 -6.86 -5.77
C LEU A 48 7.41 -5.48 -5.19
N LEU A 49 7.07 -5.44 -3.90
CA LEU A 49 6.77 -4.22 -3.17
C LEU A 49 7.95 -3.25 -3.18
N LEU A 50 9.14 -3.73 -2.83
CA LEU A 50 10.36 -2.91 -2.80
C LEU A 50 10.76 -2.45 -4.20
N ALA A 51 10.58 -3.29 -5.22
CA ALA A 51 10.83 -2.92 -6.61
C ALA A 51 9.87 -1.80 -7.08
N ALA A 52 8.57 -1.92 -6.77
CA ALA A 52 7.57 -0.89 -7.08
C ALA A 52 7.90 0.43 -6.37
N ALA A 53 8.23 0.36 -5.08
CA ALA A 53 8.62 1.51 -4.27
C ALA A 53 9.87 2.21 -4.81
N ALA A 54 10.90 1.43 -5.18
CA ALA A 54 12.13 1.96 -5.75
C ALA A 54 11.88 2.68 -7.09
N LEU A 55 10.95 2.18 -7.92
CA LEU A 55 10.56 2.86 -9.17
C LEU A 55 9.86 4.19 -8.89
N LEU A 56 8.89 4.20 -7.98
CA LEU A 56 8.17 5.43 -7.63
C LEU A 56 9.11 6.46 -6.98
N TRP A 57 10.06 6.03 -6.17
CA TRP A 57 11.05 6.91 -5.57
C TRP A 57 11.96 7.59 -6.60
N ARG A 58 12.16 6.98 -7.76
CA ARG A 58 12.98 7.51 -8.87
C ARG A 58 12.19 8.38 -9.85
N LEU A 59 10.93 8.73 -9.56
CA LEU A 59 10.18 9.69 -10.36
C LEU A 59 10.77 11.10 -10.20
N ASP A 60 10.92 11.81 -11.31
CA ASP A 60 11.34 13.21 -11.31
C ASP A 60 10.15 14.11 -10.95
N THR A 61 8.97 13.78 -11.51
CA THR A 61 7.70 14.44 -11.23
C THR A 61 6.67 13.45 -10.68
N VAL A 62 6.18 13.69 -9.47
CA VAL A 62 5.22 12.79 -8.80
C VAL A 62 3.79 13.17 -9.15
N SER A 63 3.10 12.31 -9.90
CA SER A 63 1.67 12.45 -10.18
C SER A 63 0.82 12.08 -8.95
N TRP A 64 -0.42 12.57 -8.87
CA TRP A 64 -1.35 12.19 -7.79
C TRP A 64 -1.59 10.68 -7.81
N LEU A 65 -1.72 10.10 -9.01
CA LEU A 65 -1.88 8.66 -9.20
C LEU A 65 -0.66 7.90 -8.66
N ALA A 66 0.55 8.34 -9.00
CA ALA A 66 1.79 7.72 -8.50
C ALA A 66 1.89 7.78 -6.97
N ALA A 67 1.45 8.88 -6.36
CA ALA A 67 1.40 9.01 -4.90
C ALA A 67 0.31 8.15 -4.26
N SER A 68 -0.80 7.88 -4.95
CA SER A 68 -1.90 7.03 -4.45
C SER A 68 -1.62 5.52 -4.55
N LEU A 69 -0.77 5.08 -5.49
CA LEU A 69 -0.54 3.65 -5.75
C LEU A 69 -0.15 2.83 -4.52
N PRO A 70 0.81 3.26 -3.67
CA PRO A 70 1.17 2.49 -2.48
C PRO A 70 0.02 2.31 -1.50
N TYR A 71 -0.73 3.38 -1.22
CA TYR A 71 -1.91 3.35 -0.37
C TYR A 71 -2.94 2.35 -0.89
N LEU A 72 -3.33 2.48 -2.17
CA LEU A 72 -4.31 1.59 -2.79
C LEU A 72 -3.86 0.12 -2.78
N SER A 73 -2.57 -0.14 -2.99
CA SER A 73 -2.03 -1.49 -2.87
C SER A 73 -2.11 -1.99 -1.43
N GLY A 74 -1.83 -1.14 -0.44
CA GLY A 74 -1.98 -1.40 0.98
C GLY A 74 -3.40 -1.83 1.33
N SER A 75 -4.36 -0.97 1.02
CA SER A 75 -5.78 -1.24 1.27
C SER A 75 -6.33 -2.42 0.46
N ALA A 76 -5.80 -2.70 -0.74
CA ALA A 76 -6.23 -3.87 -1.51
C ALA A 76 -5.77 -5.18 -0.87
N TYR A 77 -4.63 -5.17 -0.17
CA TYR A 77 -4.10 -6.35 0.51
C TYR A 77 -4.97 -6.73 1.71
N THR A 78 -5.45 -5.74 2.49
CA THR A 78 -6.32 -5.99 3.66
C THR A 78 -7.70 -6.55 3.29
N LEU A 79 -8.04 -6.57 2.00
CA LEU A 79 -9.26 -7.22 1.49
C LEU A 79 -9.02 -8.69 1.09
N LEU A 80 -7.77 -9.15 1.09
CA LEU A 80 -7.40 -10.52 0.81
C LEU A 80 -7.39 -11.34 2.10
N PRO A 81 -7.45 -12.67 2.02
CA PRO A 81 -7.21 -13.50 3.20
C PRO A 81 -5.82 -13.22 3.79
N ASP A 82 -5.67 -13.28 5.10
CA ASP A 82 -4.37 -13.07 5.72
C ASP A 82 -3.34 -14.12 5.23
N LEU A 83 -2.15 -13.66 4.87
CA LEU A 83 -1.02 -14.55 4.53
C LEU A 83 -0.32 -15.02 5.80
N LEU A 84 -0.27 -14.19 6.84
CA LEU A 84 0.29 -14.53 8.15
C LEU A 84 -0.80 -14.66 9.21
N PRO A 85 -0.59 -15.47 10.26
CA PRO A 85 -1.55 -15.54 11.36
C PRO A 85 -1.67 -14.20 12.10
N GLY A 86 -2.89 -13.65 12.12
CA GLY A 86 -3.26 -12.46 12.89
C GLY A 86 -3.03 -11.14 12.14
N PRO A 87 -3.51 -10.00 12.70
CA PRO A 87 -3.70 -8.74 11.96
C PRO A 87 -2.39 -7.98 11.65
N THR A 88 -1.24 -8.62 11.88
CA THR A 88 0.06 -7.94 11.80
C THR A 88 0.54 -7.73 10.37
N ASP A 89 0.20 -8.62 9.43
CA ASP A 89 0.57 -8.46 8.03
C ASP A 89 -0.23 -7.34 7.37
N ASP A 90 -1.54 -7.30 7.60
CA ASP A 90 -2.43 -6.22 7.15
C ASP A 90 -1.96 -4.85 7.63
N ALA A 91 -1.71 -4.71 8.93
CA ALA A 91 -1.23 -3.45 9.50
C ALA A 91 0.14 -3.06 8.93
N ALA A 92 1.06 -4.01 8.76
CA ALA A 92 2.37 -3.73 8.19
C ALA A 92 2.26 -3.25 6.73
N PHE A 93 1.38 -3.87 5.95
CA PHE A 93 1.22 -3.56 4.54
C PHE A 93 0.47 -2.24 4.31
N SER A 94 -0.61 -2.00 5.06
CA SER A 94 -1.29 -0.70 5.05
C SER A 94 -0.37 0.41 5.56
N LEU A 95 0.45 0.16 6.59
CA LEU A 95 1.42 1.15 7.07
C LEU A 95 2.49 1.48 6.03
N PHE A 96 3.02 0.46 5.35
CA PHE A 96 3.95 0.68 4.26
C PHE A 96 3.33 1.54 3.14
N GLY A 97 2.11 1.18 2.71
CA GLY A 97 1.38 1.92 1.68
C GLY A 97 1.13 3.37 2.09
N ALA A 98 0.60 3.57 3.30
CA ALA A 98 0.31 4.87 3.89
C ALA A 98 1.56 5.77 3.98
N VAL A 99 2.66 5.25 4.52
CA VAL A 99 3.91 6.00 4.68
C VAL A 99 4.50 6.37 3.32
N LEU A 100 4.59 5.41 2.40
CA LEU A 100 5.17 5.67 1.08
C LEU A 100 4.32 6.68 0.29
N SER A 101 2.99 6.55 0.34
CA SER A 101 2.07 7.53 -0.26
C SER A 101 2.21 8.92 0.34
N ALA A 102 2.33 9.03 1.67
CA ALA A 102 2.55 10.32 2.34
C ALA A 102 3.89 10.96 1.93
N LEU A 103 4.97 10.17 1.81
CA LEU A 103 6.27 10.65 1.36
C LEU A 103 6.23 11.14 -0.09
N LEU A 104 5.58 10.39 -0.98
CA LEU A 104 5.43 10.77 -2.39
C LEU A 104 4.55 12.01 -2.55
N ALA A 105 3.44 12.08 -1.82
CA ALA A 105 2.57 13.24 -1.80
C ALA A 105 3.27 14.48 -1.25
N ARG A 106 4.16 14.33 -0.26
CA ARG A 106 5.02 15.42 0.22
C ARG A 106 5.99 15.89 -0.86
N ARG A 107 6.60 14.97 -1.62
CA ARG A 107 7.46 15.32 -2.76
C ARG A 107 6.70 16.05 -3.88
N ARG A 108 5.40 15.77 -4.03
CA ARG A 108 4.52 16.42 -5.01
C ARG A 108 4.09 17.82 -4.57
N ALA A 109 3.51 17.95 -3.38
CA ALA A 109 2.83 19.17 -2.90
C ALA A 109 3.68 20.01 -1.93
N GLY A 110 4.91 19.60 -1.62
CA GLY A 110 5.79 20.27 -0.66
C GLY A 110 5.37 20.03 0.79
N ASN A 111 4.40 20.80 1.29
CA ASN A 111 3.94 20.74 2.68
C ASN A 111 2.55 20.11 2.79
N LEU A 112 2.51 18.81 3.06
CA LEU A 112 1.29 18.15 3.51
C LEU A 112 0.92 18.60 4.93
N PRO A 113 -0.37 18.91 5.20
CA PRO A 113 -0.84 19.17 6.55
C PRO A 113 -0.52 17.99 7.49
N ARG A 114 -0.10 18.30 8.73
CA ARG A 114 0.29 17.27 9.71
C ARG A 114 -0.84 16.29 10.04
N TRP A 115 -2.09 16.74 9.97
CA TRP A 115 -3.25 15.88 10.24
C TRP A 115 -3.37 14.73 9.22
N VAL A 116 -2.86 14.87 8.00
CA VAL A 116 -2.88 13.81 6.99
C VAL A 116 -2.05 12.62 7.44
N TRP A 117 -0.88 12.87 8.04
CA TRP A 117 -0.04 11.82 8.61
C TRP A 117 -0.76 11.09 9.74
N VAL A 118 -1.47 11.83 10.59
CA VAL A 118 -2.25 11.23 11.69
C VAL A 118 -3.35 10.33 11.13
N VAL A 119 -4.10 10.78 10.12
CA VAL A 119 -5.14 9.98 9.48
C VAL A 119 -4.56 8.73 8.83
N LEU A 120 -3.51 8.87 8.02
CA LEU A 120 -2.87 7.76 7.33
C LEU A 120 -2.29 6.71 8.30
N LEU A 121 -1.67 7.16 9.39
CA LEU A 121 -1.17 6.26 10.43
C LEU A 121 -2.30 5.60 11.22
N ALA A 122 -3.35 6.35 11.57
CA ALA A 122 -4.49 5.81 12.29
C ALA A 122 -5.22 4.73 11.48
N VAL A 123 -5.41 4.97 10.18
CA VAL A 123 -6.01 4.00 9.26
C VAL A 123 -5.11 2.77 9.11
N ALA A 124 -3.81 2.97 8.88
CA ALA A 124 -2.86 1.86 8.75
C ALA A 124 -2.73 0.98 10.01
N LEU A 125 -2.94 1.56 11.19
CA LEU A 125 -2.86 0.84 12.47
C LEU A 125 -4.22 0.31 12.93
N TYR A 126 -5.32 0.67 12.25
CA TYR A 126 -6.67 0.21 12.60
C TYR A 126 -6.80 -1.33 12.64
N PRO A 127 -6.19 -2.11 11.72
CA PRO A 127 -6.27 -3.58 11.78
C PRO A 127 -5.77 -4.16 13.10
N LEU A 128 -4.82 -3.49 13.77
CA LEU A 128 -4.30 -3.94 15.08
C LEU A 128 -5.30 -3.76 16.23
N ALA A 129 -6.23 -2.81 16.11
CA ALA A 129 -7.26 -2.58 17.11
C ALA A 129 -8.40 -3.61 17.02
N GLY A 130 -8.54 -4.25 15.85
CA GLY A 130 -9.66 -5.14 15.54
C GLY A 130 -10.92 -4.38 15.13
N GLY A 131 -11.58 -4.86 14.08
CA GLY A 131 -12.88 -4.34 13.63
C GLY A 131 -14.01 -4.61 14.62
N PHE A 132 -14.97 -3.70 14.66
CA PHE A 132 -16.23 -3.82 15.39
C PHE A 132 -17.27 -4.64 14.59
N LEU A 133 -17.21 -4.58 13.26
CA LEU A 133 -17.98 -5.40 12.34
C LEU A 133 -17.16 -6.62 11.88
N PRO A 134 -17.84 -7.75 11.61
CA PRO A 134 -17.18 -8.95 11.13
C PRO A 134 -16.71 -8.81 9.68
N GLY A 135 -15.48 -9.27 9.43
CA GLY A 135 -14.87 -9.32 8.10
C GLY A 135 -14.51 -7.93 7.56
N ILE A 136 -14.18 -7.88 6.27
CA ILE A 136 -13.55 -6.75 5.56
C ILE A 136 -14.31 -5.40 5.55
N VAL A 137 -15.50 -5.34 6.14
CA VAL A 137 -16.40 -4.18 6.00
C VAL A 137 -15.87 -2.97 6.76
N ASP A 138 -15.34 -3.20 7.96
CA ASP A 138 -14.80 -2.13 8.79
C ASP A 138 -13.48 -1.60 8.25
N GLU A 139 -12.55 -2.49 7.92
CA GLU A 139 -11.27 -2.12 7.35
C GLU A 139 -11.48 -1.38 6.03
N GLY A 140 -12.36 -1.88 5.16
CA GLY A 140 -12.68 -1.23 3.88
C GLY A 140 -13.27 0.18 4.04
N ALA A 141 -14.14 0.40 5.04
CA ALA A 141 -14.70 1.73 5.30
C ALA A 141 -13.64 2.71 5.83
N VAL A 142 -12.80 2.26 6.77
CA VAL A 142 -11.71 3.07 7.34
C VAL A 142 -10.68 3.42 6.28
N GLU A 143 -10.30 2.45 5.44
CA GLU A 143 -9.38 2.63 4.31
C GLU A 143 -9.95 3.60 3.26
N LEU A 144 -11.26 3.50 2.94
CA LEU A 144 -11.90 4.43 2.00
C LEU A 144 -11.90 5.87 2.53
N VAL A 145 -12.27 6.07 3.80
CA VAL A 145 -12.27 7.40 4.43
C VAL A 145 -10.84 7.96 4.47
N GLY A 146 -9.86 7.14 4.84
CA GLY A 146 -8.44 7.50 4.82
C GLY A 146 -7.98 7.96 3.43
N TYR A 147 -8.33 7.20 2.41
CA TYR A 147 -7.99 7.53 1.02
C TYR A 147 -8.62 8.84 0.55
N LEU A 148 -9.91 9.07 0.84
CA LEU A 148 -10.61 10.30 0.46
C LEU A 148 -10.00 11.53 1.14
N LEU A 149 -9.66 11.42 2.42
CA LEU A 149 -8.99 12.48 3.17
C LEU A 149 -7.59 12.77 2.63
N PHE A 150 -6.84 11.73 2.25
CA PHE A 150 -5.56 11.85 1.56
C PHE A 150 -5.68 12.58 0.22
N LEU A 151 -6.66 12.22 -0.61
CA LEU A 151 -6.91 12.88 -1.90
C LEU A 151 -7.30 14.35 -1.72
N LEU A 152 -8.18 14.64 -0.75
CA LEU A 152 -8.59 16.02 -0.44
C LEU A 152 -7.38 16.87 -0.03
N ALA A 153 -6.51 16.33 0.82
CA ALA A 153 -5.30 17.03 1.23
C ALA A 153 -4.31 17.24 0.09
N MET A 154 -4.15 16.26 -0.80
CA MET A 154 -3.31 16.40 -1.99
C MET A 154 -3.86 17.44 -2.98
N ARG A 155 -5.18 17.57 -3.08
CA ARG A 155 -5.83 18.61 -3.90
C ARG A 155 -5.56 20.00 -3.34
N ASN A 156 -5.86 20.20 -2.06
CA ASN A 156 -5.76 21.52 -1.42
C ASN A 156 -4.31 21.96 -1.19
N GLY A 157 -3.38 21.01 -1.01
CA GLY A 157 -1.95 21.30 -0.90
C GLY A 157 -1.30 21.76 -2.22
N GLY A 158 -1.95 21.54 -3.36
CA GLY A 158 -1.49 22.04 -4.66
C GLY A 158 -1.85 23.50 -4.92
N GLU A 159 -2.93 24.02 -4.31
CA GLU A 159 -3.41 25.39 -4.52
C GLU A 159 -2.63 26.44 -3.71
N ALA A 160 -1.89 26.03 -2.67
CA ALA A 160 -1.10 26.95 -1.83
C ALA A 160 0.32 27.26 -2.39
N ALA A 161 0.66 26.71 -3.56
CA ALA A 161 1.99 26.83 -4.18
C ALA A 161 1.99 27.62 -5.52
N GLU A 162 0.86 28.19 -5.91
CA GLU A 162 0.73 29.20 -6.99
C GLU A 162 0.57 30.61 -6.42
#